data_AF-A0A915ZV98-F1
#
_entry.id   AF-A0A915ZV98-F1
#
_cell.length_a   1.000
_cell.length_b   1.000
_cell.length_c   1.000
_cell.angle_alpha   90.00
_cell.angle_beta   90.00
_cell.angle_gamma   90.00
#
_symmetry.space_group_name_H-M   'P 1'
#
loop_
_entity.id
_entity.type
_entity.pdbx_description
1 polymer ?
#
loop_
_entity_poly.entity_id
_entity_poly.type
_entity_poly.pdbx_seq_one_letter_code
_entity_poly.pdbx_strand_id
1 'polypeptide(L)'
;MENNKKGNQLTYMLQTNPAIKNRCDQKFIGILVKDQRPISIRDNIGFTEFIYEFDPNYQFPSEKRCKKLLAKGYNQTKKVLISKMEKEVISYSLTMDLWTAKNQSAIWE
;
A
#
# COMPACT_ATOMS: atom_id res chain seq x y z
N MET A 1 29.10 -17.80 25.05
CA MET A 1 29.09 -17.31 23.66
C MET A 1 28.06 -18.00 22.76
N GLU A 2 27.54 -19.18 23.13
CA GLU A 2 26.62 -19.98 22.31
C GLU A 2 25.16 -19.48 22.33
N ASN A 3 24.71 -18.92 23.45
CA ASN A 3 23.35 -18.35 23.61
C ASN A 3 23.12 -17.09 22.74
N ASN A 4 24.18 -16.34 22.43
CA ASN A 4 24.09 -15.12 21.60
C ASN A 4 23.92 -15.46 20.10
N LYS A 5 24.48 -16.59 19.65
CA LYS A 5 24.27 -17.09 18.28
C LYS A 5 22.84 -17.59 18.05
N LYS A 6 22.26 -18.31 19.02
CA LYS A 6 20.88 -18.80 18.95
C LYS A 6 19.84 -17.67 19.02
N GLY A 7 20.08 -16.64 19.84
CA GLY A 7 19.24 -15.43 19.89
C GLY A 7 19.20 -14.67 18.56
N ASN A 8 20.35 -14.48 17.91
CA ASN A 8 20.45 -13.83 16.60
C ASN A 8 19.84 -14.66 15.46
N GLN A 9 19.87 -15.98 15.56
CA GLN A 9 19.27 -16.85 14.55
C GLN A 9 17.74 -16.87 14.67
N LEU A 10 17.21 -16.83 15.89
CA LEU A 10 15.76 -16.77 16.13
C LEU A 10 15.16 -15.42 15.70
N THR A 11 15.85 -14.31 15.97
CA THR A 11 15.44 -12.97 15.49
C THR A 11 15.46 -12.92 13.96
N TYR A 12 16.48 -13.46 13.30
CA TYR A 12 16.55 -13.55 11.84
C TYR A 12 15.42 -14.41 11.24
N MET A 13 15.07 -15.52 11.89
CA MET A 13 13.97 -16.40 11.47
C MET A 13 12.59 -15.73 11.64
N LEU A 14 12.40 -14.94 12.71
CA LEU A 14 11.19 -14.14 12.89
C LEU A 14 11.13 -12.97 11.89
N GLN A 15 12.26 -12.33 11.60
CA GLN A 15 12.38 -11.21 10.66
C GLN A 15 12.17 -11.63 9.19
N THR A 16 12.57 -12.84 8.82
CA THR A 16 12.32 -13.41 7.48
C THR A 16 10.92 -13.99 7.32
N ASN A 17 10.07 -13.90 8.35
CA ASN A 17 8.71 -14.42 8.31
C ASN A 17 7.84 -13.67 7.27
N PRO A 18 7.36 -14.36 6.22
CA PRO A 18 6.50 -13.76 5.20
C PRO A 18 5.24 -13.10 5.77
N ALA A 19 4.73 -13.57 6.91
CA ALA A 19 3.56 -13.00 7.57
C ALA A 19 3.82 -11.58 8.10
N ILE A 20 5.01 -11.32 8.67
CA ILE A 20 5.39 -10.00 9.16
C ILE A 20 5.52 -9.03 8.00
N LYS A 21 6.26 -9.42 6.95
CA LYS A 21 6.38 -8.65 5.71
C LYS A 21 5.01 -8.31 5.12
N ASN A 22 4.12 -9.31 5.03
CA ASN A 22 2.77 -9.11 4.53
C ASN A 22 1.98 -8.11 5.38
N ARG A 23 2.10 -8.14 6.71
CA ARG A 23 1.43 -7.20 7.61
C ARG A 23 1.95 -5.77 7.43
N CYS A 24 3.27 -5.59 7.33
CA CYS A 24 3.87 -4.29 7.05
C CYS A 24 3.44 -3.76 5.69
N ASP A 25 3.42 -4.61 4.66
CA ASP A 25 2.90 -4.24 3.33
C ASP A 25 1.44 -3.78 3.40
N GLN A 26 0.57 -4.46 4.16
CA GLN A 26 -0.80 -3.99 4.34
C GLN A 26 -0.87 -2.62 5.00
N LYS A 27 0.00 -2.33 5.98
CA LYS A 27 0.07 -1.01 6.62
C LYS A 27 0.57 0.07 5.65
N PHE A 28 1.57 -0.24 4.84
CA PHE A 28 2.05 0.67 3.80
C PHE A 28 0.96 0.98 2.75
N ILE A 29 0.22 -0.03 2.28
CA ILE A 29 -0.94 0.21 1.39
C ILE A 29 -2.01 1.06 2.07
N GLY A 30 -2.18 0.92 3.39
CA GLY A 30 -3.02 1.79 4.19
C GLY A 30 -2.65 3.27 4.08
N ILE A 31 -1.35 3.60 4.08
CA ILE A 31 -0.85 4.97 3.89
C ILE A 31 -1.26 5.48 2.51
N LEU A 32 -1.03 4.69 1.45
CA LEU A 32 -1.39 5.10 0.08
C LEU A 32 -2.87 5.46 -0.05
N VAL A 33 -3.75 4.64 0.54
CA VAL A 33 -5.20 4.80 0.42
C VAL A 33 -5.73 5.91 1.34
N LYS A 34 -5.33 5.93 2.61
CA LYS A 34 -5.88 6.85 3.61
C LYS A 34 -5.35 8.27 3.44
N ASP A 35 -4.08 8.39 3.07
CA ASP A 35 -3.40 9.68 2.98
C ASP A 35 -3.27 10.16 1.52
N GLN A 36 -3.95 9.47 0.59
CA GLN A 36 -3.98 9.77 -0.85
C GLN A 36 -2.57 9.94 -1.46
N ARG A 37 -1.63 9.10 -1.03
CA ARG A 37 -0.23 9.17 -1.49
C ARG A 37 0.00 8.33 -2.73
N PRO A 38 0.81 8.81 -3.69
CA PRO A 38 1.22 8.00 -4.83
C PRO A 38 2.14 6.87 -4.38
N ILE A 39 2.23 5.79 -5.18
CA ILE A 39 3.11 4.65 -4.90
C ILE A 39 4.59 5.10 -4.80
N SER A 40 4.98 6.17 -5.51
CA SER A 40 6.33 6.73 -5.51
C SER A 40 6.82 7.22 -4.14
N ILE A 41 5.94 7.38 -3.14
CA ILE A 41 6.37 7.75 -1.78
C ILE A 41 7.37 6.74 -1.18
N ARG A 42 7.34 5.47 -1.62
CA ARG A 42 8.32 4.44 -1.23
C ARG A 42 9.75 4.75 -1.68
N ASP A 43 9.90 5.60 -2.69
CA ASP A 43 11.18 5.97 -3.29
C ASP A 43 11.69 7.30 -2.69
N ASN A 44 10.92 7.93 -1.79
CA ASN A 44 11.32 9.16 -1.10
C ASN A 44 12.38 8.85 -0.04
N ILE A 45 13.57 9.44 -0.20
CA ILE A 45 14.73 9.22 0.67
C ILE A 45 14.39 9.35 2.16
N GLY A 46 13.86 10.50 2.58
CA GLY A 46 13.56 10.74 4.01
C GLY A 46 12.48 9.81 4.58
N PHE A 47 11.52 9.34 3.77
CA PHE A 47 10.54 8.37 4.24
C PHE A 47 11.17 6.98 4.40
N THR A 48 12.04 6.60 3.47
CA THR A 48 12.79 5.34 3.53
C THR A 48 13.74 5.31 4.72
N GLU A 49 14.48 6.39 4.97
CA GLU A 49 15.34 6.53 6.14
C GLU A 49 14.54 6.43 7.44
N PHE A 50 13.41 7.12 7.52
CA PHE A 50 12.53 7.06 8.68
C PHE A 50 12.04 5.64 8.96
N ILE A 51 11.59 4.89 7.93
CA ILE A 51 11.13 3.51 8.11
C ILE A 51 12.29 2.55 8.44
N TYR A 52 13.47 2.78 7.86
CA TYR A 52 14.67 1.99 8.14
C TYR A 52 15.07 2.06 9.62
N GLU A 53 14.92 3.22 10.26
CA GLU A 53 15.20 3.39 11.69
C GLU A 53 14.28 2.52 12.58
N PHE A 54 13.03 2.29 12.17
CA PHE A 54 12.12 1.41 12.90
C PHE A 54 12.33 -0.07 12.59
N ASP A 55 12.58 -0.41 11.32
CA ASP A 55 12.81 -1.78 10.88
C ASP A 55 13.80 -1.82 9.69
N PRO A 56 15.10 -2.06 9.96
CA PRO A 56 16.14 -2.11 8.94
C PRO A 56 15.94 -3.23 7.91
N ASN A 57 15.16 -4.26 8.26
CA ASN A 57 14.95 -5.42 7.40
C ASN A 57 13.70 -5.27 6.53
N TYR A 58 12.84 -4.28 6.81
CA TYR A 58 11.67 -4.03 5.99
C TYR A 58 12.07 -3.35 4.68
N GLN A 59 11.72 -4.02 3.59
CA GLN A 59 11.83 -3.46 2.25
C GLN A 59 10.43 -3.14 1.74
N PHE A 60 10.21 -1.93 1.22
CA PHE A 60 8.93 -1.58 0.64
C PHE A 60 8.52 -2.56 -0.47
N PRO A 61 7.21 -2.83 -0.63
CA PRO A 61 6.74 -3.67 -1.71
C PRO A 61 7.08 -3.08 -3.08
N SER A 62 7.33 -3.96 -4.05
CA SER A 62 7.46 -3.57 -5.45
C SER A 62 6.16 -2.92 -5.95
N GLU A 63 6.26 -2.07 -6.97
CA GLU A 63 5.09 -1.40 -7.54
C GLU A 63 4.02 -2.40 -8.01
N LYS A 64 4.46 -3.52 -8.62
CA LYS A 64 3.60 -4.64 -8.99
C LYS A 64 2.87 -5.22 -7.78
N ARG A 65 3.55 -5.37 -6.64
CA ARG A 65 2.94 -5.83 -5.38
C ARG A 65 1.96 -4.79 -4.85
N CYS A 66 2.30 -3.50 -4.88
CA CYS A 66 1.39 -2.41 -4.49
C CYS A 66 0.10 -2.44 -5.30
N LYS A 67 0.20 -2.45 -6.64
CA LYS A 67 -0.94 -2.54 -7.55
C LYS A 67 -1.80 -3.77 -7.27
N LYS A 68 -1.19 -4.93 -7.03
CA LYS A 68 -1.92 -6.16 -6.65
C LYS A 68 -2.69 -6.01 -5.34
N LEU A 69 -2.09 -5.43 -4.32
CA LEU A 69 -2.73 -5.23 -3.01
C LEU A 69 -3.84 -4.18 -3.08
N LEU A 70 -3.62 -3.08 -3.80
CA LEU A 70 -4.64 -2.06 -4.07
C LEU A 70 -5.85 -2.65 -4.80
N ALA A 71 -5.62 -3.42 -5.89
CA ALA A 71 -6.69 -4.09 -6.62
C ALA A 71 -7.47 -5.06 -5.74
N LYS A 72 -6.77 -5.82 -4.87
CA LYS A 72 -7.43 -6.71 -3.89
C LYS A 72 -8.30 -5.92 -2.93
N GLY A 73 -7.78 -4.84 -2.35
CA GLY A 73 -8.53 -3.97 -1.42
C GLY A 73 -9.74 -3.32 -2.09
N TYR A 74 -9.59 -2.80 -3.30
CA TYR A 74 -10.67 -2.26 -4.11
C TYR A 74 -11.77 -3.29 -4.35
N ASN A 75 -11.43 -4.48 -4.84
CA ASN A 75 -12.41 -5.53 -5.14
C ASN A 75 -13.17 -5.99 -3.90
N GLN A 76 -12.47 -6.13 -2.77
CA GLN A 76 -13.11 -6.46 -1.48
C GLN A 76 -14.07 -5.36 -1.04
N THR A 77 -13.63 -4.11 -1.09
CA THR A 77 -14.45 -2.94 -0.68
C THR A 77 -15.65 -2.78 -1.59
N LYS A 78 -15.47 -2.91 -2.91
CA LYS A 78 -16.54 -2.87 -3.92
C LYS A 78 -17.61 -3.92 -3.63
N LYS A 79 -17.21 -5.16 -3.35
CA LYS A 79 -18.16 -6.24 -3.01
C LYS A 79 -18.99 -5.90 -1.77
N VAL A 80 -18.35 -5.38 -0.72
CA VAL A 80 -19.05 -4.97 0.51
C VAL A 80 -19.98 -3.79 0.24
N LEU A 81 -19.52 -2.79 -0.51
CA LEU A 81 -20.29 -1.60 -0.83
C LEU A 81 -21.53 -1.93 -1.67
N ILE A 82 -21.40 -2.76 -2.70
CA ILE A 82 -22.52 -3.22 -3.52
C ILE A 82 -23.55 -3.94 -2.63
N SER A 83 -23.09 -4.87 -1.78
CA SER A 83 -24.01 -5.58 -0.89
C SER A 83 -24.75 -4.65 0.07
N LYS A 84 -24.12 -3.56 0.54
CA LYS A 84 -24.79 -2.55 1.36
C LYS A 84 -25.78 -1.73 0.55
N MET A 85 -25.40 -1.31 -0.65
CA MET A 85 -26.27 -0.56 -1.55
C MET A 85 -27.55 -1.35 -1.86
N GLU A 86 -27.43 -2.63 -2.22
CA GLU A 86 -28.59 -3.48 -2.55
C GLU A 86 -29.56 -3.69 -1.37
N LYS A 87 -29.05 -3.70 -0.13
CA LYS A 87 -29.83 -4.04 1.07
C LYS A 87 -30.40 -2.82 1.79
N GLU A 88 -29.67 -1.71 1.79
CA GLU A 88 -29.91 -0.60 2.71
C GLU A 88 -30.30 0.69 1.97
N VAL A 89 -30.00 0.82 0.68
CA VAL A 89 -30.19 2.08 -0.06
C VAL A 89 -31.52 2.07 -0.81
N ILE A 90 -32.43 2.98 -0.44
CA ILE A 90 -33.74 3.14 -1.08
C ILE A 90 -33.65 4.04 -2.33
N SER A 91 -32.76 5.04 -2.30
CA SER A 91 -32.55 6.01 -3.38
C SER A 91 -31.14 6.58 -3.32
N TYR A 92 -30.59 6.96 -4.47
CA TYR A 92 -29.28 7.63 -4.56
C TYR A 92 -29.31 8.77 -5.58
N SER A 93 -28.44 9.76 -5.40
CA SER A 93 -28.19 10.83 -6.37
C SER A 93 -26.78 10.65 -6.95
N LEU A 94 -26.65 10.78 -8.27
CA LEU A 94 -25.38 10.65 -8.98
C LEU A 94 -24.98 12.01 -9.54
N THR A 95 -23.89 12.58 -9.02
CA THR A 95 -23.26 13.77 -9.61
C THR A 95 -22.12 13.31 -10.50
N MET A 96 -22.08 13.81 -11.74
CA MET A 96 -21.00 13.52 -12.68
C MET A 96 -20.24 14.80 -12.94
N ASP A 97 -18.92 14.74 -12.76
CA ASP A 97 -18.02 15.81 -13.15
C ASP A 97 -17.37 15.44 -14.50
N LEU A 98 -17.52 16.31 -15.48
CA LEU A 98 -17.17 16.08 -16.88
C LEU A 98 -16.28 17.22 -17.35
N TRP A 99 -14.98 16.94 -17.48
CA TRP A 99 -14.01 17.89 -18.03
C TRP A 99 -13.12 17.22 -19.08
N THR A 100 -12.59 18.01 -20.01
CA THR A 100 -11.58 17.56 -20.98
C THR A 100 -10.21 18.11 -20.58
N ALA A 101 -9.27 17.23 -20.22
CA ALA A 101 -7.89 17.63 -19.96
C ALA A 101 -7.12 17.83 -21.27
N LYS A 102 -6.45 18.97 -21.46
CA LYS A 102 -5.48 19.18 -22.53
C LYS A 102 -4.08 18.85 -22.01
N ASN A 103 -3.56 17.66 -22.32
CA ASN A 103 -2.14 17.38 -22.13
C ASN A 103 -1.35 17.96 -23.31
N GLN A 104 -0.85 19.19 -23.18
CA GLN A 104 0.16 19.69 -24.11
C GLN A 104 1.50 19.05 -23.74
N SER A 105 1.81 17.90 -24.31
CA SER A 105 3.21 17.55 -24.54
C SER A 105 3.71 18.50 -25.61
N ALA A 106 4.35 19.60 -25.21
CA ALA A 106 5.10 20.44 -26.13
C ALA A 106 6.20 19.55 -26.74
N ILE A 107 5.96 19.12 -27.97
CA ILE A 107 6.99 18.58 -28.84
C ILE A 107 7.78 19.82 -29.23
N TRP A 108 8.93 20.04 -28.58
CA TRP A 108 9.88 21.04 -29.03
C TRP A 108 10.64 20.42 -30.21
N GLU A 109 10.31 20.87 -31.42
CA GLU A 109 11.18 20.76 -32.61
C GLU A 109 12.27 21.83 -32.57
#